data_AF-A0A662V1A8-F1
#
_entry.id   AF-A0A662V1A8-F1
#
_cell.length_a   1.000
_cell.length_b   1.000
_cell.length_c   1.000
_cell.angle_alpha   90.00
_cell.angle_beta   90.00
_cell.angle_gamma   90.00
#
_symmetry.space_group_name_H-M   'P 1'
#
loop_
_entity.id
_entity.type
_entity.pdbx_description
1 polymer ?
#
loop_
_entity_poly.entity_id
_entity_poly.type
_entity_poly.pdbx_seq_one_letter_code
_entity_poly.pdbx_strand_id
1 'polypeptide(L)'
;MIDLLQWLIYMHTIPRETINPIYRIQEIIAILIIASIVIYILFTNKLAKYTLTVLLILMSILHYTLLLIISSLENITLLPLMLIETNIHGYSTITIDLGQIALIALIVMWRKKIYKTIKAIKMKVLYREIGKDNKD
;
A
#
# COMPACT_ATOMS: atom_id res chain seq x y z
N MET A 1 -31.78 -31.27 13.76
CA MET A 1 -31.00 -30.39 14.66
C MET A 1 -29.54 -30.24 14.18
N ILE A 2 -28.91 -31.31 13.68
CA ILE A 2 -27.59 -31.27 13.02
C ILE A 2 -27.60 -30.37 11.77
N ASP A 3 -28.65 -30.43 10.95
CA ASP A 3 -28.75 -29.59 9.74
C ASP A 3 -28.80 -28.10 10.02
N LEU A 4 -29.42 -27.67 11.13
CA LEU A 4 -29.58 -26.25 11.46
C LEU A 4 -28.27 -25.67 12.00
N LEU A 5 -27.50 -26.48 12.73
CA LEU A 5 -26.15 -26.17 13.19
C LEU A 5 -25.15 -26.16 12.03
N GLN A 6 -25.22 -27.12 11.10
CA GLN A 6 -24.42 -27.11 9.87
C GLN A 6 -24.80 -25.94 8.96
N TRP A 7 -26.07 -25.59 8.85
CA TRP A 7 -26.54 -24.44 8.08
C TRP A 7 -26.10 -23.11 8.71
N LEU A 8 -26.13 -23.00 10.05
CA LEU A 8 -25.59 -21.84 10.77
C LEU A 8 -24.07 -21.73 10.62
N ILE A 9 -23.34 -22.84 10.70
CA ILE A 9 -21.89 -22.88 10.45
C ILE A 9 -21.60 -22.49 9.00
N TYR A 10 -22.35 -23.00 8.02
CA TYR A 10 -22.22 -22.67 6.60
C TYR A 10 -22.50 -21.19 6.32
N MET A 11 -23.52 -20.61 6.96
CA MET A 11 -23.83 -19.17 6.90
C MET A 11 -22.77 -18.30 7.59
N HIS A 12 -22.06 -18.84 8.58
CA HIS A 12 -20.99 -18.13 9.31
C HIS A 12 -19.61 -18.32 8.69
N THR A 13 -19.43 -19.35 7.84
CA THR A 13 -18.23 -19.56 7.04
C THR A 13 -18.37 -18.88 5.69
N ILE A 14 -17.61 -17.81 5.48
CA ILE A 14 -17.51 -17.22 4.15
C ILE A 14 -16.95 -18.28 3.20
N PRO A 15 -17.62 -18.58 2.06
CA PRO A 15 -17.17 -19.62 1.16
C PRO A 15 -15.74 -19.31 0.69
N ARG A 16 -14.82 -20.27 0.85
CA ARG A 16 -13.44 -20.14 0.34
C ARG A 16 -13.41 -19.79 -1.15
N GLU A 17 -14.44 -20.18 -1.90
CA GLU A 17 -14.60 -19.89 -3.33
C GLU A 17 -14.73 -18.39 -3.62
N THR A 18 -15.25 -17.59 -2.70
CA THR A 18 -15.37 -16.13 -2.84
C THR A 18 -14.08 -15.41 -2.45
N ILE A 19 -13.34 -15.95 -1.48
CA ILE A 19 -12.12 -15.35 -0.93
C ILE A 19 -10.89 -15.65 -1.81
N ASN A 20 -10.76 -16.87 -2.32
CA ASN A 20 -9.57 -17.34 -3.06
C ASN A 20 -9.24 -16.52 -4.33
N PRO A 21 -10.22 -16.07 -5.15
CA PRO A 21 -9.95 -15.22 -6.30
C PRO A 21 -9.35 -13.87 -5.91
N ILE A 22 -9.81 -13.28 -4.81
CA ILE A 22 -9.35 -11.97 -4.32
C ILE A 22 -7.89 -12.06 -3.90
N TYR A 23 -7.53 -13.10 -3.14
CA TYR A 23 -6.14 -13.36 -2.76
C TYR A 23 -5.22 -13.61 -3.96
N ARG A 24 -5.68 -14.30 -5.00
CA ARG A 24 -4.91 -14.47 -6.25
C ARG A 24 -4.65 -13.13 -6.95
N ILE A 25 -5.64 -12.24 -7.00
CA ILE A 25 -5.45 -10.91 -7.59
C ILE A 25 -4.46 -10.11 -6.74
N GLN A 26 -4.55 -10.18 -5.42
CA GLN A 26 -3.61 -9.53 -4.50
C GLN A 26 -2.17 -10.04 -4.70
N GLU A 27 -1.97 -11.33 -4.91
CA GLU A 27 -0.67 -11.94 -5.24
C GLU A 27 -0.12 -11.43 -6.58
N ILE A 28 -0.97 -11.32 -7.61
CA ILE A 28 -0.56 -10.75 -8.90
C ILE A 28 -0.11 -9.30 -8.73
N ILE A 29 -0.86 -8.49 -7.98
CA ILE A 29 -0.49 -7.09 -7.71
C ILE A 29 0.83 -7.00 -6.95
N ALA A 30 1.03 -7.87 -5.96
CA ALA A 30 2.26 -7.99 -5.21
C ALA A 30 3.47 -8.25 -6.12
N ILE A 31 3.35 -9.22 -7.03
CA ILE A 31 4.39 -9.53 -8.03
C ILE A 31 4.65 -8.31 -8.94
N LEU A 32 3.60 -7.62 -9.39
CA LEU A 32 3.72 -6.44 -10.25
C LEU A 32 4.41 -5.27 -9.54
N ILE A 33 4.16 -5.08 -8.24
CA ILE A 33 4.86 -4.08 -7.41
C ILE A 33 6.36 -4.41 -7.36
N ILE A 34 6.71 -5.66 -7.04
CA ILE A 34 8.11 -6.10 -6.97
C ILE A 34 8.80 -5.94 -8.33
N ALA A 35 8.16 -6.40 -9.41
CA ALA A 35 8.67 -6.25 -10.77
C ALA A 35 8.89 -4.78 -11.14
N SER A 36 7.96 -3.89 -10.77
CA SER A 36 8.09 -2.44 -11.00
C SER A 36 9.31 -1.84 -10.29
N ILE A 37 9.58 -2.29 -9.06
CA ILE A 37 10.76 -1.87 -8.29
C ILE A 37 12.05 -2.37 -8.95
N VAL A 38 12.08 -3.63 -9.39
CA VAL A 38 13.23 -4.18 -10.12
C VAL A 38 13.50 -3.42 -11.41
N ILE A 39 12.45 -3.13 -12.19
CA ILE A 39 12.57 -2.31 -13.42
C ILE A 39 13.11 -0.92 -13.08
N TYR A 40 12.66 -0.28 -11.99
CA TYR A 40 13.20 1.01 -11.58
C TYR A 40 14.70 0.96 -11.28
N ILE A 41 15.16 -0.11 -10.63
CA ILE A 41 16.58 -0.31 -10.31
C ILE A 41 17.41 -0.47 -11.59
N LEU A 42 16.89 -1.23 -12.57
CA LEU A 42 17.60 -1.50 -13.82
C LEU A 42 17.56 -0.33 -14.81
N PHE A 43 16.46 0.44 -14.86
CA PHE A 43 16.25 1.50 -15.83
C PHE A 43 16.21 2.87 -15.17
N THR A 44 17.27 3.67 -15.39
CA THR A 44 17.39 5.01 -14.81
C THR A 44 16.82 6.13 -15.70
N ASN A 45 16.11 5.79 -16.77
CA ASN A 45 15.59 6.79 -17.71
C ASN A 45 14.43 7.61 -17.08
N LYS A 46 14.24 8.85 -17.55
CA LYS A 46 13.18 9.74 -17.02
C LYS A 46 11.78 9.19 -17.31
N LEU A 47 11.50 8.74 -18.54
CA LEU A 47 10.20 8.21 -18.94
C LEU A 47 9.78 7.02 -18.06
N ALA A 48 10.63 6.00 -17.91
CA ALA A 48 10.46 4.85 -17.04
C ALA A 48 10.15 5.27 -15.61
N LYS A 49 10.87 6.27 -15.07
CA LYS A 49 10.57 6.80 -13.73
C LYS A 49 9.14 7.33 -13.63
N TYR A 50 8.67 8.11 -14.61
CA TYR A 50 7.31 8.66 -14.60
C TYR A 50 6.25 7.55 -14.79
N THR A 51 6.47 6.65 -15.75
CA THR A 51 5.58 5.50 -15.99
C THR A 51 5.45 4.60 -14.76
N LEU A 52 6.57 4.25 -14.13
CA LEU A 52 6.60 3.44 -12.91
C LEU A 52 5.95 4.18 -11.73
N THR A 53 6.04 5.51 -11.69
CA THR A 53 5.35 6.30 -10.65
C THR A 53 3.84 6.13 -10.77
N VAL A 54 3.28 6.31 -11.97
CA VAL A 54 1.85 6.12 -12.21
C VAL A 54 1.44 4.68 -11.92
N LEU A 55 2.22 3.71 -12.39
CA LEU A 55 1.94 2.29 -12.18
C LEU A 55 1.94 1.91 -10.69
N LEU A 56 2.95 2.31 -9.92
CA LEU A 56 3.03 2.02 -8.48
C LEU A 56 1.89 2.70 -7.69
N ILE A 57 1.48 3.92 -8.07
CA ILE A 57 0.32 4.58 -7.45
C ILE A 57 -0.95 3.76 -7.72
N LEU A 58 -1.21 3.39 -8.98
CA LEU A 58 -2.39 2.59 -9.34
C LEU A 58 -2.39 1.23 -8.64
N MET A 59 -1.26 0.55 -8.60
CA MET A 59 -1.12 -0.74 -7.91
C MET A 59 -1.33 -0.60 -6.40
N SER A 60 -0.85 0.48 -5.78
CA SER A 60 -1.09 0.75 -4.36
C SER A 60 -2.59 0.97 -4.08
N ILE A 61 -3.27 1.77 -4.91
CA ILE A 61 -4.71 1.99 -4.80
C ILE A 61 -5.46 0.67 -4.93
N LEU A 62 -5.11 -0.15 -5.93
CA LEU A 62 -5.75 -1.44 -6.16
C LEU A 62 -5.50 -2.41 -4.99
N HIS A 63 -4.28 -2.44 -4.46
CA HIS A 63 -3.92 -3.26 -3.30
C HIS A 63 -4.79 -2.93 -2.08
N TYR A 64 -4.89 -1.65 -1.71
CA TYR A 64 -5.71 -1.24 -0.57
C TYR A 64 -7.22 -1.36 -0.83
N THR A 65 -7.65 -1.25 -2.09
CA THR A 65 -9.05 -1.54 -2.46
C THR A 65 -9.38 -3.02 -2.22
N LEU A 66 -8.50 -3.94 -2.60
CA LEU A 66 -8.70 -5.36 -2.35
C LEU A 66 -8.65 -5.68 -0.86
N LEU A 67 -7.71 -5.09 -0.11
CA LEU A 67 -7.67 -5.24 1.34
C LEU A 67 -8.95 -4.76 2.01
N LEU A 68 -9.57 -3.69 1.51
CA LEU A 68 -10.86 -3.23 2.01
C LEU A 68 -12.01 -4.20 1.70
N ILE A 69 -11.93 -4.94 0.58
CA ILE A 69 -12.89 -6.01 0.30
C ILE A 69 -12.64 -7.18 1.25
N ILE A 70 -11.38 -7.60 1.45
CA ILE A 70 -11.02 -8.68 2.37
C ILE A 70 -11.39 -8.31 3.81
N SER A 71 -11.31 -7.03 4.22
CA SER A 71 -11.66 -6.61 5.57
C SER A 71 -13.16 -6.74 5.89
N SER A 72 -14.01 -6.88 4.87
CA SER A 72 -15.42 -7.24 5.05
C SER A 72 -15.63 -8.73 5.36
N LEU A 73 -14.58 -9.54 5.16
CA LEU A 73 -14.60 -10.99 5.26
C LEU A 73 -13.73 -11.51 6.42
N GLU A 74 -12.60 -10.85 6.68
CA GLU A 74 -11.62 -11.21 7.70
C GLU A 74 -11.19 -9.97 8.48
N ASN A 75 -10.71 -10.16 9.71
CA ASN A 75 -10.21 -9.03 10.49
C ASN A 75 -8.79 -8.69 10.06
N ILE A 76 -8.61 -7.49 9.48
CA ILE A 76 -7.31 -7.01 9.00
C ILE A 76 -6.81 -5.90 9.92
N THR A 77 -5.62 -6.09 10.47
CA THR A 77 -4.88 -5.04 11.17
C THR A 77 -3.71 -4.56 10.32
N LEU A 78 -3.72 -3.26 9.99
CA LEU A 78 -2.64 -2.61 9.25
C LEU A 78 -1.62 -2.00 10.23
N LEU A 79 -0.38 -2.46 10.13
CA LEU A 79 0.78 -1.87 10.79
C LEU A 79 1.69 -1.22 9.72
N PRO A 80 2.63 -0.33 10.09
CA PRO A 80 3.39 0.47 9.11
C PRO A 80 4.12 -0.31 8.01
N LEU A 81 4.46 -1.58 8.23
CA LEU A 81 5.13 -2.45 7.24
C LEU A 81 4.55 -3.88 7.23
N MET A 82 3.56 -4.13 8.08
CA MET A 82 3.07 -5.46 8.36
C MET A 82 1.55 -5.46 8.30
N LEU A 83 1.01 -6.57 7.89
CA LEU A 83 -0.41 -6.80 7.79
C LEU A 83 -0.74 -8.07 8.55
N ILE A 84 -1.76 -8.01 9.40
CA ILE A 84 -2.21 -9.16 10.17
C ILE A 84 -3.63 -9.48 9.74
N GLU A 85 -3.82 -10.64 9.14
CA GLU A 85 -5.12 -11.19 8.73
C GLU A 85 -5.55 -12.23 9.76
N THR A 86 -6.70 -12.05 10.40
CA THR A 86 -7.28 -13.04 11.31
C THR A 86 -8.61 -13.53 10.78
N ASN A 87 -8.69 -14.82 10.51
CA ASN A 87 -9.89 -15.48 10.02
C ASN A 87 -10.90 -15.71 11.17
N ILE A 88 -12.18 -15.92 10.83
CA ILE A 88 -13.26 -16.30 11.76
C ILE A 88 -12.95 -17.52 12.64
N HIS A 89 -12.00 -18.38 12.27
CA HIS A 89 -11.57 -19.53 13.07
C HIS A 89 -10.41 -19.22 14.03
N GLY A 90 -9.99 -17.95 14.14
CA GLY A 90 -8.92 -17.51 15.04
C GLY A 90 -7.50 -17.75 14.52
N TYR A 91 -7.34 -18.25 13.29
CA TYR A 91 -6.04 -18.34 12.64
C TYR A 91 -5.60 -16.96 12.17
N SER A 92 -4.41 -16.54 12.58
CA SER A 92 -3.80 -15.28 12.19
C SER A 92 -2.58 -15.50 11.31
N THR A 93 -2.48 -14.77 10.21
CA THR A 93 -1.31 -14.72 9.33
C THR A 93 -0.72 -13.32 9.38
N ILE A 94 0.62 -13.24 9.48
CA ILE A 94 1.35 -11.99 9.41
C ILE A 94 2.09 -11.94 8.07
N THR A 95 1.84 -10.89 7.30
CA THR A 95 2.44 -10.66 5.99
C THR A 95 3.06 -9.27 5.91
N ILE A 96 3.91 -9.06 4.90
CA ILE A 96 4.50 -7.75 4.61
C ILE A 96 3.49 -6.92 3.82
N ASP A 97 3.29 -5.65 4.22
CA ASP A 97 2.45 -4.73 3.47
C ASP A 97 3.20 -4.22 2.22
N LEU A 98 2.91 -4.87 1.09
CA LEU A 98 3.51 -4.52 -0.20
C LEU A 98 3.00 -3.19 -0.76
N GLY A 99 1.81 -2.74 -0.35
CA GLY A 99 1.34 -1.38 -0.61
C GLY A 99 2.24 -0.34 0.03
N GLN A 100 2.64 -0.54 1.29
CA GLN A 100 3.61 0.34 1.96
C GLN A 100 5.00 0.27 1.31
N ILE A 101 5.45 -0.92 0.90
CA ILE A 101 6.72 -1.05 0.15
C ILE A 101 6.66 -0.25 -1.16
N ALA A 102 5.55 -0.27 -1.89
CA ALA A 102 5.36 0.55 -3.09
C ALA A 102 5.45 2.05 -2.79
N LEU A 103 4.83 2.52 -1.69
CA LEU A 103 4.91 3.92 -1.25
C LEU A 103 6.33 4.32 -0.86
N ILE A 104 7.06 3.47 -0.14
CA ILE A 104 8.47 3.69 0.19
C ILE A 104 9.31 3.78 -1.08
N ALA A 105 9.08 2.88 -2.04
CA ALA A 105 9.76 2.91 -3.33
C ALA A 105 9.51 4.24 -4.05
N LEU A 106 8.27 4.74 -4.07
CA LEU A 106 7.94 6.06 -4.63
C LEU A 106 8.70 7.20 -3.96
N ILE A 107 8.79 7.21 -2.62
CA ILE A 107 9.57 8.21 -1.88
C ILE A 107 11.04 8.13 -2.28
N VAL A 108 11.62 6.93 -2.30
CA VAL A 108 13.02 6.69 -2.67
C VAL A 108 13.30 7.13 -4.11
N MET A 109 12.38 6.84 -5.04
CA MET A 109 12.45 7.27 -6.43
C MET A 109 12.52 8.78 -6.55
N TRP A 110 11.73 9.51 -5.75
CA TRP A 110 11.58 10.97 -5.83
C TRP A 110 12.44 11.77 -4.83
N ARG A 111 13.22 11.09 -3.99
CA ARG A 111 14.01 11.68 -2.88
C ARG A 111 14.78 12.96 -3.23
N LYS A 112 15.47 13.00 -4.37
CA LYS A 112 16.27 14.17 -4.79
C LYS A 112 15.39 15.40 -5.05
N LYS A 113 14.23 15.22 -5.69
CA LYS A 113 13.30 16.32 -5.96
C LYS A 113 12.59 16.75 -4.68
N ILE A 114 12.17 15.81 -3.84
CA ILE A 114 11.58 16.09 -2.52
C ILE A 114 12.53 16.95 -1.68
N TYR A 115 13.80 16.54 -1.54
CA TYR A 115 14.80 17.30 -0.79
C TYR A 115 15.00 18.71 -1.36
N LYS A 116 15.10 18.86 -2.69
CA LYS A 116 15.25 20.17 -3.34
C LYS A 116 14.05 21.08 -3.05
N THR A 117 12.84 20.55 -3.13
CA THR A 117 11.61 21.29 -2.84
C THR A 117 11.55 21.73 -1.38
N ILE A 118 11.84 20.83 -0.44
CA ILE A 118 11.88 21.15 1.00
C ILE A 118 12.90 22.24 1.29
N LYS A 119 14.11 22.13 0.72
CA LYS A 119 15.16 23.15 0.87
C LYS A 119 14.72 24.52 0.35
N ALA A 120 14.06 24.56 -0.82
CA ALA A 120 13.57 25.80 -1.40
C ALA A 120 12.48 26.45 -0.51
N ILE A 121 11.56 25.65 0.03
CA ILE A 121 10.53 26.13 0.96
C ILE A 121 11.18 26.70 2.23
N LYS A 122 12.12 25.97 2.84
CA LYS A 122 12.83 26.42 4.04
C LYS A 122 13.53 27.77 3.83
N MET A 123 14.22 27.94 2.70
CA MET A 123 14.87 29.21 2.37
C MET A 123 13.85 30.35 2.23
N LYS A 124 12.72 30.11 1.55
CA LYS A 124 11.68 31.12 1.37
C LYS A 124 11.05 31.55 2.70
N VAL A 125 10.88 30.62 3.64
CA VAL A 125 10.39 30.91 5.00
C VAL A 125 11.39 31.78 5.75
N LEU A 126 12.67 31.41 5.74
CA LEU A 126 13.73 32.16 6.42
C LEU A 126 13.84 33.61 5.91
N TYR A 127 13.81 33.83 4.59
CA TYR A 127 13.84 35.17 4.01
C TYR A 127 12.62 36.01 4.40
N ARG A 128 11.45 35.38 4.60
CA ARG A 128 10.24 36.08 5.03
C ARG A 128 10.32 36.53 6.50
N GLU A 129 10.96 35.74 7.36
CA GLU A 129 11.17 36.08 8.77
C GLU A 129 12.17 37.25 8.90
N ILE A 130 13.33 37.16 8.22
CA ILE A 130 14.32 38.25 8.20
C ILE A 130 13.76 39.55 7.61
N GLY A 131 12.88 39.47 6.63
CA GLY A 131 12.22 40.62 6.02
C GLY A 131 11.12 41.25 6.89
N LYS A 132 10.64 40.55 7.92
CA LYS A 132 9.73 41.10 8.93
C LYS A 132 10.51 41.78 10.06
N ASP A 133 11.58 41.15 10.55
CA ASP A 133 12.42 41.73 11.62
C ASP A 133 13.11 43.06 11.22
N ASN A 134 13.33 43.30 9.92
CA ASN A 134 13.89 44.57 9.43
C ASN A 134 12.85 45.69 9.21
N LYS A 135 11.57 45.45 9.52
CA LYS A 135 10.48 46.43 9.35
C LYS A 135 9.87 46.92 10.67
N ASP A 136 10.32 46.35 11.78
CA ASP A 136 10.00 46.78 13.15
C ASP A 136 11.19 47.56 13.73
#